data_AF-A0A191HSJ0-F1
#
_entry.id   AF-A0A191HSJ0-F1
#
_cell.length_a   1.000
_cell.length_b   1.000
_cell.length_c   1.000
_cell.angle_alpha   90.00
_cell.angle_beta   90.00
_cell.angle_gamma   90.00
#
_symmetry.space_group_name_H-M   'P 1'
#
loop_
_entity.id
_entity.type
_entity.pdbx_description
1 polymer ?
#
loop_
_entity_poly.entity_id
_entity_poly.type
_entity_poly.pdbx_seq_one_letter_code
_entity_poly.pdbx_strand_id
1 'polypeptide(L)'
;MENLNKYYEIIAKNNGATLFGVANLLPAKEYIKENYDPRYLNLDKAIVLGVPYPKEIVNELAQGPTHTYLYYYKILNTKLDDLALQIAIHLEAEEVIVPFLYLHRKE
;
A
#
# COMPACT_ATOMS: atom_id res chain seq x y z
N MET A 1 17.50 -4.68 9.50
CA MET A 1 16.08 -4.25 9.43
C MET A 1 15.94 -2.75 9.16
N GLU A 2 16.60 -1.87 9.92
CA GLU A 2 16.54 -0.42 9.68
C GLU A 2 17.08 0.01 8.30
N ASN A 3 18.18 -0.60 7.85
CA ASN A 3 18.72 -0.39 6.50
C ASN A 3 17.78 -0.86 5.38
N LEU A 4 16.99 -1.92 5.61
CA LEU A 4 16.08 -2.49 4.63
C LEU A 4 14.83 -1.61 4.47
N ASN A 5 14.29 -1.09 5.58
CA ASN A 5 13.19 -0.13 5.55
C ASN A 5 13.58 1.14 4.78
N LYS A 6 14.79 1.65 5.02
CA LYS A 6 15.32 2.83 4.33
C LYS A 6 15.50 2.59 2.83
N TYR A 7 15.91 1.38 2.43
CA TYR A 7 16.00 1.00 1.02
C TYR A 7 14.63 1.04 0.32
N TYR A 8 13.62 0.40 0.91
CA TYR A 8 12.26 0.42 0.32
C TYR A 8 11.60 1.79 0.38
N GLU A 9 11.89 2.60 1.40
CA GLU A 9 11.47 4.00 1.45
C GLU A 9 12.03 4.80 0.26
N ILE A 10 13.31 4.61 -0.07
CA ILE A 10 13.93 5.28 -1.23
C ILE A 10 13.28 4.82 -2.54
N ILE A 11 13.05 3.51 -2.71
CA ILE A 11 12.35 2.99 -3.91
C ILE A 11 10.97 3.62 -4.02
N ALA A 12 10.18 3.61 -2.94
CA ALA A 12 8.83 4.15 -2.92
C ALA A 12 8.82 5.65 -3.27
N LYS A 13 9.71 6.44 -2.64
CA LYS A 13 9.79 7.89 -2.85
C LYS A 13 10.25 8.26 -4.27
N ASN A 14 11.25 7.56 -4.80
CA ASN A 14 11.71 7.77 -6.17
C ASN A 14 10.63 7.43 -7.21
N ASN A 15 9.64 6.63 -6.83
CA ASN A 15 8.53 6.25 -7.67
C ASN A 15 7.22 6.99 -7.33
N GLY A 16 7.26 8.09 -6.57
CA GLY A 16 6.12 8.99 -6.39
C GLY A 16 5.27 8.75 -5.15
N ALA A 17 5.61 7.78 -4.29
CA ALA A 17 5.02 7.71 -2.95
C ALA A 17 5.58 8.84 -2.08
N THR A 18 4.72 9.61 -1.44
CA THR A 18 5.14 10.63 -0.47
C THR A 18 5.16 10.12 0.96
N LEU A 19 4.41 9.04 1.22
CA LEU A 19 4.35 8.35 2.50
C LEU A 19 4.86 6.92 2.35
N PHE A 20 5.66 6.51 3.33
CA PHE A 20 6.16 5.15 3.49
C PHE A 20 6.19 4.82 4.98
N GLY A 21 5.80 3.60 5.34
CA GLY A 21 5.90 3.11 6.70
C GLY A 21 5.88 1.60 6.79
N VAL A 22 6.26 1.08 7.96
CA VAL A 22 6.14 -0.34 8.28
C VAL A 22 5.24 -0.47 9.51
N ALA A 23 4.09 -1.11 9.33
CA ALA A 23 3.12 -1.35 10.38
C ALA A 23 3.36 -2.71 11.05
N ASN A 24 3.12 -2.78 12.36
CA ASN A 24 3.03 -4.03 13.11
C ASN A 24 1.62 -4.62 12.95
N LEU A 25 1.52 -5.84 12.43
CA LEU A 25 0.24 -6.53 12.21
C LEU A 25 -0.20 -7.39 13.41
N LEU A 26 0.65 -7.59 14.42
CA LEU A 26 0.29 -8.37 15.62
C LEU A 26 -1.04 -7.95 16.26
N PRO A 27 -1.36 -6.65 16.43
CA PRO A 27 -2.64 -6.22 16.99
C PRO A 27 -3.85 -6.53 16.09
N ALA A 28 -3.62 -6.73 14.79
CA ALA A 28 -4.67 -6.98 13.80
C ALA A 28 -4.86 -8.49 13.49
N LYS A 29 -4.15 -9.40 14.18
CA LYS A 29 -4.19 -10.84 13.85
C LYS A 29 -5.60 -11.45 13.91
N GLU A 30 -6.41 -11.10 14.92
CA GLU A 30 -7.77 -11.64 14.99
C GLU A 30 -8.64 -11.12 13.83
N TYR A 31 -8.52 -9.84 13.48
CA TYR A 31 -9.21 -9.28 12.33
C TYR A 31 -8.77 -9.96 11.02
N ILE A 32 -7.47 -10.22 10.85
CA ILE A 32 -6.93 -10.94 9.68
C ILE A 32 -7.50 -12.36 9.61
N LYS A 33 -7.57 -13.08 10.74
CA LYS A 33 -8.10 -14.44 10.83
C LYS A 33 -9.58 -14.53 10.45
N GLU A 34 -10.36 -13.53 10.83
CA GLU A 34 -11.81 -13.49 10.58
C GLU A 34 -12.16 -13.09 9.14
N ASN A 35 -11.34 -12.24 8.50
CA ASN A 35 -11.70 -11.57 7.25
C ASN A 35 -10.84 -11.97 6.05
N TYR A 36 -9.70 -12.65 6.27
CA TYR A 36 -8.72 -12.96 5.22
C TYR A 36 -8.27 -14.43 5.27
N ASP A 37 -7.57 -14.84 4.22
CA ASP A 37 -7.01 -16.18 4.11
C ASP A 37 -6.00 -16.48 5.25
N PRO A 38 -6.04 -17.66 5.89
CA PRO A 38 -5.14 -18.02 6.98
C PRO A 38 -3.64 -17.89 6.67
N ARG A 39 -3.24 -17.94 5.39
CA ARG A 39 -1.84 -17.73 4.96
C ARG A 39 -1.28 -16.37 5.39
N TYR A 40 -2.14 -15.38 5.60
CA TYR A 40 -1.74 -14.04 6.05
C TYR A 40 -1.46 -13.95 7.57
N LEU A 41 -1.77 -14.99 8.35
CA LEU A 41 -1.54 -14.98 9.81
C LEU A 41 -0.07 -15.06 10.21
N ASN A 42 0.78 -15.50 9.28
CA ASN A 42 2.22 -15.57 9.45
C ASN A 42 2.91 -14.21 9.21
N LEU A 43 2.13 -13.18 8.85
CA LEU A 43 2.63 -11.83 8.65
C LEU A 43 2.57 -11.04 9.95
N ASP A 44 3.74 -10.64 10.42
CA ASP A 44 3.84 -9.77 11.60
C ASP A 44 3.99 -8.29 11.21
N LYS A 45 4.27 -8.00 9.93
CA LYS A 45 4.49 -6.64 9.43
C LYS A 45 3.85 -6.40 8.07
N ALA A 46 3.50 -5.14 7.82
CA ALA A 46 3.05 -4.66 6.52
C ALA A 46 3.85 -3.41 6.12
N ILE A 47 4.15 -3.27 4.83
CA ILE A 47 4.59 -2.00 4.26
C ILE A 47 3.35 -1.18 3.89
N VAL A 48 3.36 0.09 4.26
CA VAL A 48 2.29 1.04 3.97
C VAL A 48 2.83 2.13 3.06
N LEU A 49 2.11 2.42 1.98
CA LEU A 49 2.48 3.40 0.95
C LEU A 49 1.37 4.43 0.81
N GLY A 50 1.74 5.66 0.49
CA GLY A 50 0.78 6.72 0.16
C GLY A 50 1.24 7.57 -1.02
N VAL A 51 0.40 7.66 -2.03
CA VAL A 51 0.56 8.55 -3.19
C VAL A 51 -0.53 9.62 -3.09
N PRO A 52 -0.19 10.92 -3.09
CA PRO A 52 -1.17 11.97 -2.90
C PRO A 52 -1.95 12.20 -4.19
N TYR A 53 -3.23 12.57 -4.05
CA TYR A 53 -3.95 13.18 -5.15
C TYR A 53 -3.37 14.56 -5.46
N PRO A 54 -3.42 15.00 -6.74
CA PRO A 54 -3.26 16.41 -7.04
C PRO A 54 -4.31 17.23 -6.30
N LYS A 55 -3.90 18.39 -5.76
CA LYS A 55 -4.75 19.23 -4.90
C LYS A 55 -6.02 19.67 -5.63
N GLU A 56 -5.91 19.93 -6.92
CA GLU A 56 -7.01 20.36 -7.78
C GLU A 56 -8.12 19.30 -7.84
N ILE A 57 -7.74 18.03 -7.95
CA ILE A 57 -8.68 16.90 -7.98
C ILE A 57 -9.37 16.72 -6.62
N VAL A 58 -8.65 16.94 -5.52
CA VAL A 58 -9.26 16.93 -4.18
C VAL A 58 -10.27 18.07 -4.04
N ASN A 59 -9.97 19.26 -4.56
CA ASN A 59 -10.88 20.39 -4.49
C ASN A 59 -12.18 20.16 -5.28
N GLU A 60 -12.15 19.37 -6.35
CA GLU A 60 -13.36 19.00 -7.10
C GLU A 60 -14.37 18.22 -6.24
N LEU A 61 -13.91 17.44 -5.25
CA LEU A 61 -14.78 16.68 -4.35
C LEU A 61 -15.73 17.56 -3.53
N ALA A 62 -15.40 18.83 -3.31
CA ALA A 62 -16.30 19.77 -2.65
C ALA A 62 -17.62 19.95 -3.41
N GLN A 63 -17.65 19.62 -4.70
CA GLN A 63 -18.84 19.68 -5.57
C GLN A 63 -19.47 18.29 -5.80
N GLY A 64 -18.93 17.24 -5.18
CA GLY A 64 -19.32 15.85 -5.36
C GLY A 64 -18.31 15.03 -6.18
N PRO A 65 -18.49 13.70 -6.28
CA PRO A 65 -17.62 12.85 -7.07
C PRO A 65 -17.71 13.23 -8.55
N THR A 66 -16.57 13.60 -9.15
CA THR A 66 -16.45 13.94 -10.57
C THR A 66 -15.90 12.76 -11.37
N HIS A 67 -16.14 12.75 -12.69
CA HIS A 67 -15.48 11.81 -13.60
C HIS A 67 -13.95 11.90 -13.51
N THR A 68 -13.42 13.11 -13.30
CA THR A 68 -11.99 13.36 -13.11
C THR A 68 -11.49 12.69 -11.84
N TYR A 69 -12.20 12.83 -10.72
CA TYR A 69 -11.85 12.15 -9.48
C TYR A 69 -11.80 10.63 -9.65
N LEU A 70 -12.82 10.02 -10.24
CA LEU A 70 -12.86 8.56 -10.46
C LEU A 70 -11.72 8.08 -11.36
N TYR A 71 -11.36 8.87 -12.38
CA TYR A 71 -10.21 8.60 -13.23
C TYR A 71 -8.90 8.62 -12.44
N TYR A 72 -8.67 9.65 -11.63
CA TYR A 72 -7.48 9.74 -10.78
C TYR A 72 -7.46 8.68 -9.67
N TYR A 73 -8.61 8.30 -9.13
CA TYR A 73 -8.73 7.18 -8.20
C TYR A 73 -8.19 5.90 -8.81
N LYS A 74 -8.57 5.61 -10.06
CA LYS A 74 -8.04 4.46 -10.78
C LYS A 74 -6.53 4.57 -10.99
N ILE A 75 -6.04 5.72 -11.48
CA ILE A 75 -4.60 5.94 -11.71
C ILE A 75 -3.79 5.72 -10.43
N LEU A 76 -4.22 6.31 -9.32
CA LEU A 76 -3.46 6.27 -8.07
C LEU A 76 -3.47 4.87 -7.46
N ASN A 77 -4.59 4.14 -7.53
CA ASN A 77 -4.62 2.74 -7.10
C ASN A 77 -3.73 1.85 -7.98
N THR A 78 -3.79 1.99 -9.31
CA THR A 78 -2.88 1.26 -10.20
C THR A 78 -1.41 1.58 -9.87
N LYS A 79 -1.09 2.85 -9.57
CA LYS A 79 0.26 3.23 -9.17
C LYS A 79 0.69 2.60 -7.84
N LEU A 80 -0.21 2.53 -6.87
CA LEU A 80 0.04 1.86 -5.59
C LEU A 80 0.24 0.35 -5.78
N ASP A 81 -0.56 -0.28 -6.66
CA ASP A 81 -0.45 -1.70 -6.98
C ASP A 81 0.91 -2.01 -7.64
N ASP A 82 1.33 -1.19 -8.61
CA ASP A 82 2.64 -1.33 -9.26
C ASP A 82 3.80 -1.20 -8.26
N LEU A 83 3.73 -0.20 -7.38
CA LEU A 83 4.72 0.01 -6.32
C LEU A 83 4.79 -1.16 -5.35
N ALA A 84 3.62 -1.62 -4.91
CA ALA A 84 3.48 -2.77 -4.02
C ALA A 84 4.08 -4.03 -4.63
N LEU A 85 3.78 -4.30 -5.90
CA LEU A 85 4.30 -5.46 -6.63
C LEU A 85 5.83 -5.41 -6.74
N GLN A 86 6.40 -4.25 -7.10
CA GLN A 86 7.85 -4.09 -7.17
C GLN A 86 8.53 -4.41 -5.85
N ILE A 87 8.02 -3.86 -4.75
CA ILE A 87 8.57 -4.10 -3.41
C ILE A 87 8.42 -5.57 -3.01
N ALA A 88 7.27 -6.18 -3.30
CA ALA A 88 7.02 -7.59 -3.01
C ALA A 88 8.01 -8.52 -3.75
N ILE A 89 8.26 -8.28 -5.03
CA ILE A 89 9.26 -9.03 -5.82
C ILE A 89 10.65 -8.90 -5.20
N HIS A 90 11.03 -7.70 -4.76
CA HIS A 90 12.32 -7.50 -4.09
C HIS A 90 12.40 -8.23 -2.75
N LEU A 91 11.33 -8.22 -1.96
CA LEU A 91 11.28 -8.95 -0.67
C LEU A 91 11.38 -10.47 -0.87
N GLU A 92 10.66 -11.00 -1.86
CA GLU A 92 10.68 -12.43 -2.19
C GLU A 92 12.07 -12.87 -2.68
N ALA A 93 12.73 -12.04 -3.52
CA ALA A 93 14.08 -12.30 -4.00
C ALA A 93 15.15 -12.31 -2.88
N GLU A 94 14.91 -11.62 -1.76
CA GLU A 94 15.79 -11.61 -0.59
C GLU A 94 15.46 -12.74 0.42
N GLU A 95 14.65 -13.74 0.05
CA GLU A 95 14.11 -14.80 0.93
C GLU A 95 13.27 -14.27 2.11
N VAL A 96 12.81 -13.01 2.05
CA VAL A 96 11.88 -12.44 3.02
C VAL A 96 10.46 -12.72 2.54
N ILE A 97 9.86 -13.82 3.02
CA ILE A 97 8.47 -14.18 2.72
C ILE A 97 7.54 -13.14 3.36
N VAL A 98 7.05 -12.17 2.56
CA VAL A 98 6.02 -11.22 2.97
C VAL A 98 4.79 -11.39 2.06
N PRO A 99 3.85 -12.29 2.38
CA PRO A 99 2.56 -12.30 1.71
C PRO A 99 1.85 -10.94 1.81
N PHE A 100 1.14 -10.60 0.74
CA PHE A 100 0.58 -9.28 0.50
C PHE A 100 -0.77 -9.11 1.20
N LEU A 101 -0.94 -8.07 2.04
CA LEU A 101 -2.26 -7.66 2.51
C LEU A 101 -2.65 -6.33 1.86
N TYR A 102 -3.47 -6.41 0.82
CA TYR A 102 -4.09 -5.27 0.18
C TYR A 102 -5.52 -5.12 0.69
N LEU A 103 -5.75 -4.08 1.50
CA LEU A 103 -7.08 -3.72 1.96
C LEU A 103 -7.76 -2.87 0.88
N HIS A 104 -8.21 -3.49 -0.22
CA HIS A 104 -9.22 -2.82 -1.05
C HIS A 104 -10.54 -2.84 -0.25
N ARG A 105 -11.04 -1.66 0.13
CA ARG A 105 -12.39 -1.55 0.67
C ARG A 105 -13.33 -2.08 -0.42
N LYS A 106 -14.08 -3.14 -0.15
CA LYS A 106 -15.23 -3.49 -1.00
C LYS A 106 -16.19 -2.31 -0.91
N GLU A 107 -16.43 -1.68 -2.06
CA GLU A 107 -17.63 -0.85 -2.25
C GLU A 107 -18.88 -1.73 -2.14
#